data_AF-X0WAE9-F1
#
_entry.id   AF-X0WAE9-F1
#
_cell.length_a   1.000
_cell.length_b   1.000
_cell.length_c   1.000
_cell.angle_alpha   90.00
_cell.angle_beta   90.00
_cell.angle_gamma   90.00
#
_symmetry.space_group_name_H-M   'P 1'
#
loop_
_entity.id
_entity.type
_entity.pdbx_description
1 polymer ?
#
loop_
_entity_poly.entity_id
_entity_poly.type
_entity_poly.pdbx_seq_one_letter_code
_entity_poly.pdbx_strand_id
1 'polypeptide(L)'
;DLLGGAARDLTKTWKGQNIQEYLSELLDKLEQHSDIEVLLNAEVVGASGFVGNFETQVAVGNETKTVEHGIVMVATGGKAADTDEYLYGKNPRVTRWHEIEHDPEKLKNAEIIVFIQCVGSRDQNRPYCSRICCTASILQAISIKENNPDTNVFILYRDIRTYGEKECLYKKAREMGVVFVRYSLDNKPKVTEIENGLEVVVFDPILQKNLKIKADYVNLATAIEPVENAAISEFYKIPLNAENFFMEAHAKLRPVEFATDGIFLCGLAHYP
;
A
#
# COMPACT_ATOMS: atom_id res chain seq x y z
N ASP A 1 3.31 -20.66 -1.36
CA ASP A 1 3.66 -19.39 -0.70
C ASP A 1 4.92 -18.81 -1.35
N LEU A 2 5.05 -17.48 -1.48
CA LEU A 2 6.23 -16.83 -2.11
C LEU A 2 6.70 -15.64 -1.26
N LEU A 3 8.01 -15.51 -1.06
CA LEU A 3 8.61 -14.35 -0.41
C LEU A 3 8.45 -13.08 -1.25
N GLY A 4 8.56 -11.91 -0.61
CA GLY A 4 8.54 -10.59 -1.27
C GLY A 4 7.31 -9.74 -0.96
N GLY A 5 6.22 -10.35 -0.48
CA GLY A 5 5.02 -9.65 -0.03
C GLY A 5 4.51 -8.60 -1.02
N ALA A 6 4.02 -7.47 -0.49
CA ALA A 6 3.49 -6.36 -1.29
C ALA A 6 4.51 -5.68 -2.23
N ALA A 7 5.81 -5.95 -2.08
CA ALA A 7 6.81 -5.43 -3.03
C ALA A 7 6.64 -6.05 -4.43
N ARG A 8 6.01 -7.24 -4.53
CA ARG A 8 5.67 -7.86 -5.82
C ARG A 8 4.66 -7.07 -6.64
N ASP A 9 3.83 -6.26 -5.97
CA ASP A 9 2.81 -5.44 -6.61
C ASP A 9 3.34 -4.08 -7.09
N LEU A 10 4.65 -3.83 -6.91
CA LEU A 10 5.27 -2.53 -7.20
C LEU A 10 6.30 -2.63 -8.31
N THR A 11 6.24 -1.73 -9.28
CA THR A 11 7.18 -1.77 -10.42
C THR A 11 8.47 -1.00 -10.13
N LYS A 12 8.35 0.24 -9.64
CA LYS A 12 9.47 1.17 -9.45
C LYS A 12 9.35 1.98 -8.16
N THR A 13 10.48 2.34 -7.58
CA THR A 13 10.52 3.32 -6.48
C THR A 13 10.27 4.72 -7.02
N TRP A 14 10.00 5.68 -6.13
CA TRP A 14 9.86 7.09 -6.50
C TRP A 14 11.14 7.71 -7.08
N LYS A 15 12.29 7.06 -6.90
CA LYS A 15 13.58 7.43 -7.53
C LYS A 15 13.81 6.71 -8.87
N GLY A 16 12.83 5.95 -9.36
CA GLY A 16 12.92 5.22 -10.63
C GLY A 16 13.67 3.88 -10.56
N GLN A 17 14.05 3.42 -9.37
CA GLN A 17 14.73 2.13 -9.22
C GLN A 17 13.75 0.98 -9.46
N ASN A 18 14.19 -0.05 -10.17
CA ASN A 18 13.39 -1.24 -10.47
C ASN A 18 13.21 -2.11 -9.22
N ILE A 19 11.98 -2.22 -8.73
CA ILE A 19 11.68 -2.98 -7.50
C ILE A 19 11.72 -4.48 -7.77
N GLN A 20 11.25 -4.93 -8.94
CA GLN A 20 11.21 -6.36 -9.27
C GLN A 20 12.62 -6.94 -9.44
N GLU A 21 13.52 -6.18 -10.05
CA GLU A 21 14.94 -6.56 -10.17
C GLU A 21 15.62 -6.59 -8.79
N TYR A 22 15.45 -5.54 -7.98
CA TYR A 22 15.97 -5.52 -6.62
C TYR A 22 15.43 -6.68 -5.78
N LEU A 23 14.14 -6.99 -5.89
CA LEU A 23 13.51 -8.10 -5.18
C LEU A 23 14.09 -9.44 -5.65
N SER A 24 14.24 -9.66 -6.96
CA SER A 24 14.85 -10.87 -7.50
C SER A 24 16.26 -11.08 -6.97
N GLU A 25 17.12 -10.05 -7.05
CA GLU A 25 18.48 -10.13 -6.53
C GLU A 25 18.54 -10.39 -5.03
N LEU A 26 17.60 -9.82 -4.27
CA LEU A 26 17.53 -10.03 -2.82
C LEU A 26 17.09 -11.46 -2.49
N LEU A 27 16.14 -12.01 -3.24
CA LEU A 27 15.70 -13.41 -3.09
C LEU A 27 16.83 -14.37 -3.46
N ASP A 28 17.55 -14.12 -4.56
CA ASP A 28 18.71 -14.94 -4.96
C ASP A 28 19.79 -14.96 -3.87
N LYS A 29 20.09 -13.80 -3.27
CA LYS A 29 21.03 -13.70 -2.14
C LYS A 29 20.54 -14.47 -0.92
N LEU A 30 19.24 -14.42 -0.64
CA LEU A 30 18.62 -15.07 0.51
C LEU A 30 18.60 -16.59 0.35
N GLU A 31 18.29 -17.12 -0.83
CA GLU A 31 18.32 -18.56 -1.13
C GLU A 31 19.73 -19.15 -1.08
N GLN A 32 20.75 -18.36 -1.40
CA GLN A 32 22.16 -18.79 -1.39
C GLN A 32 22.86 -18.58 -0.04
N HIS A 33 22.20 -17.97 0.94
CA HIS A 33 22.84 -17.60 2.20
C HIS A 33 22.92 -18.80 3.15
N SER A 34 24.13 -19.21 3.54
CA SER A 34 24.35 -20.38 4.42
C SER A 34 23.70 -20.25 5.80
N ASP A 35 23.60 -19.02 6.29
CA ASP A 35 23.12 -18.74 7.65
C ASP A 35 21.62 -18.39 7.72
N ILE A 36 20.89 -18.51 6.60
CA ILE A 36 19.45 -18.22 6.55
C ILE A 36 18.70 -19.51 6.20
N GLU A 37 17.87 -19.97 7.12
CA GLU A 37 16.89 -21.03 6.84
C GLU A 37 15.56 -20.39 6.43
N VAL A 38 15.04 -20.77 5.26
CA VAL A 38 13.77 -20.26 4.72
C VAL A 38 12.69 -21.31 4.89
N LEU A 39 11.65 -20.99 5.65
CA LEU A 39 10.46 -21.82 5.82
C LEU A 39 9.29 -21.20 5.07
N LEU A 40 8.89 -21.80 3.95
CA LEU A 40 7.72 -21.40 3.16
C LEU A 40 6.51 -22.25 3.49
N ASN A 41 5.29 -21.69 3.29
CA ASN A 41 4.05 -22.35 3.69
C ASN A 41 4.10 -22.74 5.18
N ALA A 42 4.58 -21.80 5.98
CA ALA A 42 4.91 -22.00 7.38
C ALA A 42 4.26 -20.91 8.23
N GLU A 43 3.72 -21.29 9.39
CA GLU A 43 3.05 -20.37 10.30
C GLU A 43 3.56 -20.57 11.72
N VAL A 44 3.78 -19.48 12.45
CA VAL A 44 4.06 -19.55 13.89
C VAL A 44 2.77 -19.96 14.59
N VAL A 45 2.84 -21.02 15.40
CA VAL A 45 1.70 -21.57 16.15
C VAL A 45 1.87 -21.48 17.67
N GLY A 46 3.03 -21.01 18.13
CA GLY A 46 3.31 -20.76 19.53
C GLY A 46 4.70 -20.18 19.74
N ALA A 47 4.87 -19.42 20.81
CA ALA A 47 6.16 -18.90 21.23
C ALA A 47 6.27 -18.87 22.75
N SER A 48 7.46 -19.12 23.27
CA SER A 48 7.78 -19.01 24.69
C SER A 48 9.25 -18.63 24.89
N GLY A 49 9.65 -18.39 26.13
CA GLY A 49 11.02 -17.98 26.48
C GLY A 49 11.18 -16.47 26.68
N PHE A 50 12.42 -16.01 26.60
CA PHE A 50 12.82 -14.63 26.88
C PHE A 50 14.03 -14.24 26.03
N VAL A 51 14.41 -12.96 26.05
CA VAL A 51 15.55 -12.44 25.28
C VAL A 51 16.79 -13.32 25.41
N GLY A 52 17.34 -13.75 24.26
CA GLY A 52 18.47 -14.66 24.19
C GLY A 52 18.15 -16.15 24.26
N ASN A 53 16.94 -16.54 24.70
CA ASN A 53 16.49 -17.94 24.84
C ASN A 53 14.99 -18.06 24.53
N PHE A 54 14.60 -17.80 23.29
CA PHE A 54 13.24 -18.03 22.81
C PHE A 54 13.12 -19.42 22.17
N GLU A 55 11.93 -19.99 22.28
CA GLU A 55 11.49 -21.17 21.54
C GLU A 55 10.24 -20.82 20.75
N THR A 56 10.26 -21.02 19.44
CA THR A 56 9.11 -20.76 18.56
C THR A 56 8.70 -22.04 17.85
N GLN A 57 7.42 -22.37 17.98
CA GLN A 57 6.80 -23.48 17.28
C GLN A 57 6.28 -22.98 15.92
N VAL A 58 6.77 -23.60 14.86
CA VAL A 58 6.43 -23.28 13.48
C VAL A 58 5.79 -24.52 12.84
N ALA A 59 4.55 -24.40 12.41
CA ALA A 59 3.90 -25.41 11.60
C ALA A 59 4.37 -25.26 10.14
N VAL A 60 4.87 -26.34 9.54
CA VAL A 60 5.29 -26.41 8.14
C VAL A 60 4.57 -27.59 7.49
N GLY A 61 3.54 -27.32 6.69
CA GLY A 61 2.63 -28.36 6.20
C GLY A 61 1.91 -29.07 7.36
N ASN A 62 2.21 -30.36 7.58
CA ASN A 62 1.61 -31.18 8.64
C ASN A 62 2.53 -31.41 9.85
N GLU A 63 3.73 -30.85 9.83
CA GLU A 63 4.73 -31.02 10.90
C GLU A 63 4.90 -29.73 11.69
N THR A 64 5.18 -29.86 12.99
CA THR A 64 5.56 -28.72 13.83
C THR A 64 7.03 -28.82 14.19
N LYS A 65 7.80 -27.80 13.84
CA LYS A 65 9.22 -27.65 14.18
C LYS A 65 9.37 -26.63 15.31
N THR A 66 10.25 -26.91 16.26
CA THR A 66 10.68 -25.92 17.26
C THR A 66 11.96 -25.24 16.78
N VAL A 67 11.97 -23.91 16.82
CA VAL A 67 13.13 -23.07 16.48
C VAL A 67 13.58 -22.34 17.73
N GLU A 68 14.81 -22.64 18.18
CA GLU A 68 15.48 -21.92 19.25
C GLU A 68 16.19 -20.69 18.67
N HIS A 69 15.97 -19.51 19.26
CA HIS A 69 16.60 -18.27 18.79
C HIS A 69 16.75 -17.23 19.90
N GLY A 70 17.60 -16.23 19.67
CA GLY A 70 17.85 -15.16 20.64
C GLY A 70 16.98 -13.93 20.47
N ILE A 71 16.48 -13.68 19.25
CA ILE A 71 15.75 -12.46 18.88
C ILE A 71 14.64 -12.77 17.87
N VAL A 72 13.59 -11.96 17.93
CA VAL A 72 12.44 -12.01 17.01
C VAL A 72 12.37 -10.71 16.22
N MET A 73 12.18 -10.80 14.91
CA MET A 73 11.84 -9.64 14.07
C MET A 73 10.49 -9.85 13.41
N VAL A 74 9.52 -9.01 13.75
CA VAL A 74 8.17 -9.05 13.21
C VAL A 74 8.10 -8.19 11.95
N ALA A 75 7.84 -8.82 10.80
CA ALA A 75 7.77 -8.18 9.49
C ALA A 75 6.60 -8.71 8.65
N THR A 76 5.45 -8.95 9.28
CA THR A 76 4.24 -9.52 8.65
C THR A 76 3.66 -8.66 7.53
N GLY A 77 4.01 -7.36 7.51
CA GLY A 77 3.70 -6.43 6.43
C GLY A 77 2.25 -5.94 6.47
N GLY A 78 1.77 -5.54 5.29
CA GLY A 78 0.44 -5.00 5.08
C GLY A 78 0.06 -5.13 3.61
N LYS A 79 -1.22 -4.97 3.31
CA LYS A 79 -1.79 -5.15 1.97
C LYS A 79 -2.72 -4.00 1.62
N ALA A 80 -2.98 -3.83 0.33
CA ALA A 80 -4.02 -2.92 -0.12
C ALA A 80 -5.39 -3.42 0.38
N ALA A 81 -6.12 -2.56 1.09
CA ALA A 81 -7.43 -2.84 1.61
C ALA A 81 -8.43 -3.09 0.46
N ASP A 82 -9.38 -3.98 0.74
CA ASP A 82 -10.53 -4.19 -0.14
C ASP A 82 -11.54 -3.02 -0.03
N THR A 83 -12.39 -2.87 -1.04
CA THR A 83 -13.39 -1.80 -1.09
C THR A 83 -14.59 -2.16 -1.96
N ASP A 84 -15.77 -1.75 -1.54
CA ASP A 84 -16.98 -1.77 -2.36
C ASP A 84 -17.31 -0.39 -2.97
N GLU A 85 -16.46 0.61 -2.71
CA GLU A 85 -16.60 1.96 -3.23
C GLU A 85 -16.34 2.01 -4.74
N TYR A 86 -16.98 2.98 -5.41
CA TYR A 86 -16.66 3.39 -6.79
C TYR A 86 -16.67 2.28 -7.86
N LEU A 87 -17.48 1.23 -7.68
CA LEU A 87 -17.65 0.10 -8.61
C LEU A 87 -16.42 -0.82 -8.73
N TYR A 88 -15.50 -0.77 -7.78
CA TYR A 88 -14.42 -1.77 -7.72
C TYR A 88 -15.01 -3.19 -7.62
N GLY A 89 -14.40 -4.13 -8.35
CA GLY A 89 -14.90 -5.51 -8.50
C GLY A 89 -16.18 -5.66 -9.33
N LYS A 90 -16.86 -4.56 -9.68
CA LYS A 90 -18.10 -4.55 -10.49
C LYS A 90 -17.85 -4.11 -11.92
N ASN A 91 -16.90 -3.19 -12.14
CA ASN A 91 -16.51 -2.73 -13.47
C ASN A 91 -15.01 -2.95 -13.72
N PRO A 92 -14.60 -3.56 -14.85
CA PRO A 92 -13.19 -3.84 -15.15
C PRO A 92 -12.35 -2.58 -15.45
N ARG A 93 -12.98 -1.41 -15.57
CA ARG A 93 -12.31 -0.11 -15.74
C ARG A 93 -11.95 0.56 -14.42
N VAL A 94 -12.30 -0.06 -13.29
CA VAL A 94 -11.98 0.41 -11.95
C VAL A 94 -10.92 -0.48 -11.33
N THR A 95 -9.77 0.09 -11.02
CA THR A 95 -8.60 -0.63 -10.49
C THR A 95 -8.19 -0.08 -9.13
N ARG A 96 -7.44 -0.85 -8.34
CA ARG A 96 -6.66 -0.33 -7.21
C ARG A 96 -5.32 0.23 -7.70
N TRP A 97 -4.71 1.04 -6.84
CA TRP A 97 -3.50 1.79 -7.15
C TRP A 97 -2.34 0.94 -7.68
N HIS A 98 -2.17 -0.30 -7.23
CA HIS A 98 -1.09 -1.19 -7.66
C HIS A 98 -1.45 -2.01 -8.93
N GLU A 99 -2.72 -2.06 -9.33
CA GLU A 99 -3.18 -2.93 -10.42
C GLU A 99 -3.05 -2.27 -11.79
N ILE A 100 -3.20 -0.94 -11.88
CA ILE A 100 -3.25 -0.25 -13.16
C ILE A 100 -1.94 -0.39 -13.96
N GLU A 101 -0.81 -0.51 -13.27
CA GLU A 101 0.51 -0.62 -13.90
C GLU A 101 0.78 -2.03 -14.45
N HIS A 102 0.00 -3.04 -14.03
CA HIS A 102 0.13 -4.41 -14.54
C HIS A 102 -0.42 -4.57 -15.96
N ASP A 103 -1.17 -3.59 -16.47
CA ASP A 103 -1.72 -3.59 -17.82
C ASP A 103 -1.38 -2.30 -18.57
N PRO A 104 -0.11 -2.14 -19.01
CA PRO A 104 0.33 -0.93 -19.69
C PRO A 104 -0.38 -0.70 -21.04
N GLU A 105 -0.90 -1.75 -21.68
CA GLU A 105 -1.65 -1.62 -22.92
C GLU A 105 -3.00 -0.91 -22.70
N LYS A 106 -3.68 -1.15 -21.57
CA LYS A 106 -4.87 -0.38 -21.19
C LYS A 106 -4.58 1.12 -21.07
N LEU A 107 -3.39 1.48 -20.59
CA LEU A 107 -3.00 2.88 -20.40
C LEU A 107 -2.65 3.59 -21.71
N LYS A 108 -2.12 2.88 -22.71
CA LYS A 108 -1.69 3.49 -23.99
C LYS A 108 -2.81 4.19 -24.75
N ASN A 109 -4.01 3.61 -24.71
CA ASN A 109 -5.17 4.10 -25.48
C ASN A 109 -6.15 4.92 -24.64
N ALA A 110 -5.84 5.18 -23.37
CA ALA A 110 -6.72 5.95 -22.51
C ALA A 110 -6.60 7.46 -22.81
N GLU A 111 -7.73 8.09 -23.06
CA GLU A 111 -7.83 9.54 -23.24
C GLU A 111 -7.97 10.25 -21.90
N ILE A 112 -8.74 9.66 -20.96
CA ILE A 112 -9.02 10.25 -19.65
C ILE A 112 -8.90 9.22 -18.53
N ILE A 113 -8.03 9.49 -17.54
CA ILE A 113 -7.84 8.66 -16.35
C ILE A 113 -8.09 9.49 -15.09
N VAL A 114 -8.87 8.94 -14.16
CA VAL A 114 -9.17 9.60 -12.88
C VAL A 114 -8.63 8.77 -11.71
N PHE A 115 -7.77 9.37 -10.90
CA PHE A 115 -7.30 8.80 -9.63
C PHE A 115 -8.13 9.36 -8.48
N ILE A 116 -8.67 8.49 -7.62
CA ILE A 116 -9.40 8.88 -6.43
C ILE A 116 -8.54 8.58 -5.20
N GLN A 117 -8.10 9.63 -4.50
CA GLN A 117 -7.27 9.48 -3.30
C GLN A 117 -8.12 9.13 -2.08
N CYS A 118 -7.47 8.52 -1.08
CA CYS A 118 -8.03 8.26 0.25
C CYS A 118 -9.30 7.37 0.23
N VAL A 119 -9.33 6.36 -0.64
CA VAL A 119 -10.40 5.34 -0.68
C VAL A 119 -10.21 4.40 0.51
N GLY A 120 -11.21 4.28 1.37
CA GLY A 120 -11.09 3.57 2.65
C GLY A 120 -10.03 4.11 3.62
N SER A 121 -9.52 5.34 3.46
CA SER A 121 -8.48 5.94 4.33
C SER A 121 -8.87 7.32 4.84
N ARG A 122 -8.42 7.65 6.05
CA ARG A 122 -8.77 8.87 6.81
C ARG A 122 -10.29 9.10 6.83
N ASP A 123 -11.01 8.02 7.13
CA ASP A 123 -12.45 7.98 7.38
C ASP A 123 -12.71 7.35 8.76
N GLN A 124 -13.98 7.10 9.10
CA GLN A 124 -14.36 6.55 10.40
C GLN A 124 -13.90 5.10 10.60
N ASN A 125 -13.72 4.33 9.52
CA ASN A 125 -13.31 2.93 9.60
C ASN A 125 -11.79 2.80 9.73
N ARG A 126 -11.04 3.66 9.01
CA ARG A 126 -9.58 3.71 9.05
C ARG A 126 -9.14 5.17 9.23
N PRO A 127 -9.06 5.67 10.48
CA PRO A 127 -8.78 7.08 10.79
C PRO A 127 -7.32 7.48 10.58
N TYR A 128 -6.56 6.73 9.78
CA TYR A 128 -5.15 6.97 9.46
C TYR A 128 -4.94 7.22 7.97
N CYS A 129 -3.75 7.73 7.63
CA CYS A 129 -3.34 7.92 6.26
C CYS A 129 -2.40 6.80 5.85
N SER A 130 -2.66 6.20 4.69
CA SER A 130 -1.84 5.10 4.18
C SER A 130 -0.46 5.51 3.64
N ARG A 131 -0.11 6.80 3.69
CA ARG A 131 1.15 7.49 3.32
C ARG A 131 1.77 7.25 1.93
N ILE A 132 1.55 6.11 1.29
CA ILE A 132 2.07 5.71 -0.01
C ILE A 132 1.19 6.21 -1.17
N CYS A 133 -0.13 6.25 -0.96
CA CYS A 133 -1.13 6.39 -2.02
C CYS A 133 -0.99 7.67 -2.87
N CYS A 134 -0.75 8.84 -2.25
CA CYS A 134 -0.56 10.09 -3.00
C CYS A 134 0.71 10.06 -3.86
N THR A 135 1.81 9.52 -3.32
CA THR A 135 3.08 9.46 -4.07
C THR A 135 2.97 8.48 -5.23
N ALA A 136 2.38 7.30 -4.99
CA ALA A 136 2.16 6.29 -6.03
C ALA A 136 1.31 6.83 -7.18
N SER A 137 0.17 7.48 -6.86
CA SER A 137 -0.73 8.04 -7.88
C SER A 137 -0.05 9.14 -8.70
N ILE A 138 0.77 9.98 -8.08
CA ILE A 138 1.50 11.06 -8.77
C ILE A 138 2.60 10.48 -9.68
N LEU A 139 3.32 9.45 -9.25
CA LEU A 139 4.30 8.76 -10.10
C LEU A 139 3.63 8.10 -11.30
N GLN A 140 2.50 7.44 -11.09
CA GLN A 140 1.69 6.86 -12.15
C GLN A 140 1.20 7.92 -13.13
N ALA A 141 0.68 9.05 -12.63
CA ALA A 141 0.26 10.17 -13.48
C ALA A 141 1.41 10.74 -14.31
N ILE A 142 2.61 10.89 -13.72
CA ILE A 142 3.81 11.31 -14.44
C ILE A 142 4.17 10.28 -15.52
N SER A 143 4.21 9.00 -15.18
CA SER A 143 4.52 7.91 -16.12
C SER A 143 3.53 7.88 -17.29
N ILE A 144 2.23 8.07 -17.03
CA ILE A 144 1.21 8.17 -18.07
C ILE A 144 1.50 9.36 -18.99
N LYS A 145 1.79 10.55 -18.44
CA LYS A 145 2.06 11.75 -19.24
C LYS A 145 3.41 11.69 -19.97
N GLU A 146 4.39 10.95 -19.47
CA GLU A 146 5.66 10.70 -20.16
C GLU A 146 5.47 9.76 -21.36
N ASN A 147 4.59 8.76 -21.24
CA ASN A 147 4.28 7.83 -22.33
C ASN A 147 3.31 8.43 -23.37
N ASN A 148 2.30 9.17 -22.92
CA ASN A 148 1.34 9.87 -23.76
C ASN A 148 1.01 11.26 -23.17
N PRO A 149 1.65 12.32 -23.67
CA PRO A 149 1.43 13.69 -23.19
C PRO A 149 0.00 14.20 -23.35
N ASP A 150 -0.78 13.63 -24.27
CA ASP A 150 -2.14 14.07 -24.59
C ASP A 150 -3.21 13.46 -23.66
N THR A 151 -2.87 12.39 -22.92
CA THR A 151 -3.80 11.79 -21.94
C THR A 151 -4.14 12.80 -20.85
N ASN A 152 -5.43 12.97 -20.56
CA ASN A 152 -5.91 13.83 -19.48
C ASN A 152 -5.95 13.04 -18.18
N VAL A 153 -5.13 13.45 -17.21
CA VAL A 153 -5.05 12.78 -15.91
C VAL A 153 -5.60 13.70 -14.83
N PHE A 154 -6.58 13.20 -14.08
CA PHE A 154 -7.19 13.88 -12.94
C PHE A 154 -6.83 13.16 -11.65
N ILE A 155 -6.43 13.90 -10.62
CA ILE A 155 -6.23 13.39 -9.27
C ILE A 155 -7.24 14.08 -8.34
N LEU A 156 -8.23 13.33 -7.88
CA LEU A 156 -9.24 13.77 -6.92
C LEU A 156 -8.70 13.55 -5.50
N TYR A 157 -8.50 14.62 -4.73
CA TYR A 157 -7.78 14.56 -3.46
C TYR A 157 -8.43 15.39 -2.35
N ARG A 158 -8.09 15.10 -1.09
CA ARG A 158 -8.41 15.98 0.05
C ARG A 158 -7.22 16.87 0.40
N ASP A 159 -6.07 16.23 0.61
CA ASP A 159 -4.76 16.85 0.77
C ASP A 159 -3.71 16.01 0.00
N ILE A 160 -2.75 16.67 -0.66
CA ILE A 160 -1.61 15.99 -1.28
C ILE A 160 -0.52 15.80 -0.22
N ARG A 161 -0.08 14.55 -0.03
CA ARG A 161 0.90 14.18 1.01
C ARG A 161 2.21 13.65 0.41
N THR A 162 2.86 14.44 -0.43
CA THR A 162 4.19 14.21 -1.00
C THR A 162 5.29 14.86 -0.15
N TYR A 163 5.46 14.39 1.08
CA TYR A 163 6.37 15.02 2.05
C TYR A 163 7.86 14.89 1.68
N GLY A 164 8.66 15.88 2.08
CA GLY A 164 10.11 15.91 1.86
C GLY A 164 10.46 16.12 0.39
N GLU A 165 11.46 15.37 -0.11
CA GLU A 165 11.93 15.45 -1.50
C GLU A 165 10.85 15.08 -2.53
N LYS A 166 9.78 14.39 -2.10
CA LYS A 166 8.68 13.96 -2.97
C LYS A 166 7.82 15.12 -3.45
N GLU A 167 7.90 16.31 -2.85
CA GLU A 167 7.13 17.49 -3.28
C GLU A 167 7.51 17.91 -4.70
N CYS A 168 8.76 17.66 -5.12
CA CYS A 168 9.20 17.87 -6.48
C CYS A 168 8.40 17.04 -7.50
N LEU A 169 7.89 15.86 -7.12
CA LEU A 169 7.04 15.04 -7.98
C LEU A 169 5.68 15.69 -8.18
N TYR A 170 5.08 16.25 -7.12
CA TYR A 170 3.81 16.97 -7.24
C TYR A 170 3.94 18.19 -8.16
N LYS A 171 5.02 18.97 -8.00
CA LYS A 171 5.34 20.08 -8.90
C LYS A 171 5.49 19.61 -10.35
N LYS A 172 6.29 18.56 -10.59
CA LYS A 172 6.51 17.98 -11.93
C LYS A 172 5.19 17.54 -12.57
N ALA A 173 4.34 16.82 -11.83
CA ALA A 173 3.04 16.37 -12.34
C ALA A 173 2.15 17.55 -12.76
N ARG A 174 2.13 18.63 -11.98
CA ARG A 174 1.40 19.86 -12.34
C ARG A 174 1.96 20.53 -13.58
N GLU A 175 3.27 20.61 -13.72
CA GLU A 175 3.94 21.17 -14.91
C GLU A 175 3.64 20.34 -16.17
N MET A 176 3.44 19.03 -16.02
CA MET A 176 3.00 18.14 -17.09
C MET A 176 1.49 18.21 -17.40
N GLY A 177 0.73 19.06 -16.70
CA GLY A 177 -0.69 19.26 -16.95
C GLY A 177 -1.61 18.24 -16.27
N VAL A 178 -1.14 17.52 -15.25
CA VAL A 178 -2.02 16.71 -14.38
C VAL A 178 -2.95 17.66 -13.61
N VAL A 179 -4.25 17.39 -13.66
CA VAL A 179 -5.28 18.21 -13.03
C VAL A 179 -5.58 17.69 -11.63
N PHE A 180 -5.50 18.56 -10.64
CA PHE A 180 -5.77 18.21 -9.24
C PHE A 180 -7.08 18.86 -8.82
N VAL A 181 -8.06 18.05 -8.40
CA VAL A 181 -9.38 18.53 -7.95
C VAL A 181 -9.57 18.17 -6.49
N ARG A 182 -9.78 19.19 -5.66
CA ARG A 182 -9.98 18.98 -4.23
C ARG A 182 -11.42 18.57 -3.94
N TYR A 183 -11.62 17.55 -3.12
CA TYR A 183 -12.93 17.13 -2.59
C TYR A 183 -12.90 17.08 -1.05
N SER A 184 -14.07 16.99 -0.41
CA SER A 184 -14.19 16.87 1.05
C SER A 184 -14.80 15.53 1.47
N LEU A 185 -14.64 15.13 2.73
CA LEU A 185 -15.22 13.86 3.21
C LEU A 185 -16.76 13.84 3.08
N ASP A 186 -17.41 15.00 3.29
CA ASP A 186 -18.86 15.15 3.15
C ASP A 186 -19.33 15.16 1.68
N ASN A 187 -18.43 15.49 0.75
CA ASN A 187 -18.70 15.54 -0.69
C ASN A 187 -17.71 14.65 -1.44
N LYS A 188 -17.78 13.34 -1.17
CA LYS A 188 -17.03 12.33 -1.93
C LYS A 188 -17.44 12.36 -3.42
N PRO A 189 -16.52 12.04 -4.34
CA PRO A 189 -16.86 11.83 -5.75
C PRO A 189 -17.95 10.75 -5.90
N LYS A 190 -18.60 10.71 -7.06
CA LYS A 190 -19.50 9.62 -7.44
C LYS A 190 -19.02 9.04 -8.75
N VAL A 191 -19.05 7.71 -8.87
CA VAL A 191 -18.65 7.00 -10.08
C VAL A 191 -19.84 6.16 -10.54
N THR A 192 -20.24 6.34 -11.80
CA THR A 192 -21.34 5.59 -12.42
C THR A 192 -20.89 5.05 -13.79
N GLU A 193 -21.44 3.91 -14.19
CA GLU A 193 -21.21 3.37 -15.53
C GLU A 193 -21.98 4.17 -16.59
N ILE A 194 -21.37 4.34 -17.76
CA ILE A 194 -21.99 4.87 -18.97
C ILE A 194 -21.64 3.97 -20.15
N GLU A 195 -22.35 4.10 -21.27
CA GLU A 195 -22.22 3.22 -22.45
C GLU A 195 -20.76 3.00 -22.90
N ASN A 196 -19.93 4.04 -22.84
CA ASN A 196 -18.52 4.02 -23.26
C ASN A 196 -17.58 4.56 -22.17
N GLY A 197 -17.64 4.01 -20.95
CA GLY A 197 -16.69 4.34 -19.88
C GLY A 197 -17.36 4.57 -18.53
N LEU A 198 -16.80 5.50 -17.76
CA LEU A 198 -17.26 5.87 -16.43
C LEU A 198 -17.56 7.37 -16.40
N GLU A 199 -18.63 7.79 -15.71
CA GLU A 199 -18.83 9.20 -15.34
C GLU A 199 -18.40 9.39 -13.89
N VAL A 200 -17.43 10.28 -13.67
CA VAL A 200 -17.00 10.73 -12.35
C VAL A 200 -17.55 12.12 -12.09
N VAL A 201 -18.37 12.26 -11.06
CA VAL A 201 -18.94 13.53 -10.62
C VAL A 201 -18.26 13.96 -9.32
N VAL A 202 -17.69 15.17 -9.31
CA VAL A 202 -17.01 15.74 -8.13
C VAL A 202 -17.29 17.23 -8.03
N PHE A 203 -17.54 17.72 -6.82
CA PHE A 203 -17.70 19.15 -6.58
C PHE A 203 -16.34 19.83 -6.51
N ASP A 204 -16.09 20.81 -7.38
CA ASP A 204 -14.89 21.62 -7.34
C ASP A 204 -15.12 22.88 -6.48
N PRO A 205 -14.39 23.04 -5.36
CA PRO A 205 -14.60 24.16 -4.43
C PRO A 205 -14.04 25.49 -4.95
N ILE A 206 -13.23 25.52 -6.01
CA ILE A 206 -12.71 26.75 -6.61
C ILE A 206 -13.72 27.29 -7.62
N LEU A 207 -14.23 26.41 -8.48
CA LEU A 207 -15.22 26.74 -9.51
C LEU A 207 -16.66 26.75 -8.98
N GLN A 208 -16.87 26.27 -7.75
CA GLN A 208 -18.18 26.17 -7.09
C GLN A 208 -19.21 25.41 -7.95
N LYS A 209 -18.78 24.35 -8.63
CA LYS A 209 -19.64 23.56 -9.52
C LYS A 209 -19.27 22.09 -9.50
N ASN A 210 -20.25 21.25 -9.83
CA ASN A 210 -19.99 19.84 -10.09
C ASN A 210 -19.31 19.68 -11.45
N LEU A 211 -18.10 19.12 -11.44
CA LEU A 211 -17.42 18.64 -12.62
C LEU A 211 -17.95 17.26 -12.97
N LYS A 212 -18.24 17.03 -14.24
CA LYS A 212 -18.56 15.72 -14.81
C LYS A 212 -17.43 15.32 -15.72
N ILE A 213 -16.71 14.27 -15.34
CA ILE A 213 -15.53 13.78 -16.06
C ILE A 213 -15.91 12.42 -16.66
N LYS A 214 -15.87 12.29 -17.98
CA LYS A 214 -16.02 11.00 -18.66
C LYS A 214 -14.65 10.34 -18.67
N ALA A 215 -14.46 9.30 -17.87
CA ALA A 215 -13.20 8.62 -17.69
C ALA A 215 -13.21 7.26 -18.39
N ASP A 216 -12.10 6.90 -19.03
CA ASP A 216 -11.89 5.56 -19.56
C ASP A 216 -11.58 4.57 -18.43
N TYR A 217 -10.84 5.06 -17.43
CA TYR A 217 -10.40 4.31 -16.25
C TYR A 217 -10.47 5.15 -14.98
N VAL A 218 -10.82 4.49 -13.87
CA VAL A 218 -10.76 5.06 -12.53
C VAL A 218 -9.80 4.21 -11.69
N ASN A 219 -8.80 4.86 -11.09
CA ASN A 219 -7.85 4.20 -10.22
C ASN A 219 -8.06 4.64 -8.76
N LEU A 220 -8.25 3.67 -7.87
CA LEU A 220 -8.55 3.88 -6.46
C LEU A 220 -7.27 3.77 -5.63
N ALA A 221 -6.90 4.88 -5.00
CA ALA A 221 -5.85 4.91 -3.99
C ALA A 221 -6.40 4.38 -2.66
N THR A 222 -6.60 3.05 -2.62
CA THR A 222 -7.10 2.30 -1.46
C THR A 222 -6.14 2.33 -0.28
N ALA A 223 -6.69 2.11 0.91
CA ALA A 223 -5.93 2.08 2.14
C ALA A 223 -4.90 0.93 2.16
N ILE A 224 -3.92 1.04 3.04
CA ILE A 224 -3.10 -0.09 3.47
C ILE A 224 -3.64 -0.59 4.80
N GLU A 225 -3.93 -1.87 4.89
CA GLU A 225 -4.34 -2.53 6.13
C GLU A 225 -3.30 -3.58 6.53
N PRO A 226 -3.15 -3.86 7.84
CA PRO A 226 -2.24 -4.91 8.27
C PRO A 226 -2.77 -6.27 7.80
N VAL A 227 -1.86 -7.24 7.70
CA VAL A 227 -2.27 -8.65 7.64
C VAL A 227 -2.79 -9.11 9.00
N GLU A 228 -3.27 -10.36 9.09
CA GLU A 228 -3.71 -10.91 10.38
C GLU A 228 -2.54 -11.00 11.35
N ASN A 229 -2.63 -10.22 12.44
CA ASN A 229 -1.56 -10.08 13.43
C ASN A 229 -1.97 -10.61 14.81
N ALA A 230 -3.24 -10.97 15.02
CA ALA A 230 -3.75 -11.33 16.35
C ALA A 230 -3.01 -12.52 16.96
N ALA A 231 -2.77 -13.58 16.18
CA ALA A 231 -2.06 -14.76 16.64
C ALA A 231 -0.60 -14.44 17.05
N ILE A 232 0.13 -13.70 16.21
CA ILE A 232 1.51 -13.29 16.52
C ILE A 232 1.55 -12.39 17.76
N SER A 233 0.58 -11.47 17.88
CA SER A 233 0.43 -10.61 19.07
C SER A 233 0.22 -11.45 20.34
N GLU A 234 -0.63 -12.47 20.29
CA GLU A 234 -0.91 -13.36 21.43
C GLU A 234 0.32 -14.19 21.81
N PHE A 235 0.96 -14.84 20.84
CA PHE A 235 2.11 -15.71 21.08
C PHE A 235 3.29 -14.98 21.70
N TYR A 236 3.61 -13.79 21.19
CA TYR A 236 4.74 -12.99 21.67
C TYR A 236 4.36 -11.95 22.72
N LYS A 237 3.08 -11.84 23.08
CA LYS A 237 2.53 -10.86 24.03
C LYS A 237 2.93 -9.42 23.68
N ILE A 238 2.88 -9.10 22.39
CA ILE A 238 3.23 -7.77 21.86
C ILE A 238 1.96 -7.01 21.45
N PRO A 239 1.85 -5.71 21.82
CA PRO A 239 0.60 -4.97 21.67
C PRO A 239 0.26 -4.62 20.21
N LEU A 240 -1.04 -4.61 19.92
CA LEU A 240 -1.61 -4.02 18.70
C LEU A 240 -2.31 -2.70 19.03
N ASN A 241 -2.37 -1.78 18.07
CA ASN A 241 -3.23 -0.59 18.15
C ASN A 241 -4.69 -0.93 17.75
N ALA A 242 -5.57 0.08 17.79
CA ALA A 242 -6.98 -0.09 17.47
C ALA A 242 -7.23 -0.52 16.01
N GLU A 243 -6.22 -0.35 15.15
CA GLU A 243 -6.25 -0.68 13.73
C GLU A 243 -5.48 -1.97 13.40
N ASN A 244 -5.11 -2.77 14.41
CA ASN A 244 -4.41 -4.06 14.32
C ASN A 244 -2.96 -4.01 13.78
N PHE A 245 -2.33 -2.84 13.77
CA PHE A 245 -0.89 -2.74 13.58
C PHE A 245 -0.15 -2.94 14.90
N PHE A 246 1.10 -3.42 14.84
CA PHE A 246 1.94 -3.53 16.02
C PHE A 246 2.31 -2.17 16.60
N MET A 247 2.32 -2.08 17.92
CA MET A 247 2.68 -0.85 18.64
C MET A 247 4.11 -0.93 19.18
N GLU A 248 4.94 0.02 18.78
CA GLU A 248 6.31 0.17 19.23
C GLU A 248 6.39 0.59 20.70
N ALA A 249 7.55 0.38 21.33
CA ALA A 249 7.80 0.77 22.71
C ALA A 249 7.71 2.29 22.91
N HIS A 250 8.26 3.07 21.96
CA HIS A 250 8.19 4.52 22.01
C HIS A 250 8.45 5.14 20.62
N ALA A 251 7.48 5.89 20.09
CA ALA A 251 7.48 6.48 18.74
C ALA A 251 8.76 7.22 18.29
N LYS A 252 9.53 7.78 19.25
CA LYS A 252 10.79 8.49 18.98
C LYS A 252 12.05 7.76 19.43
N LEU A 253 12.07 7.24 20.65
CA LEU A 253 13.28 6.69 21.27
C LEU A 253 13.54 5.24 20.86
N ARG A 254 12.48 4.48 20.61
CA ARG A 254 12.52 3.03 20.32
C ARG A 254 11.46 2.67 19.27
N PRO A 255 11.56 3.22 18.04
CA PRO A 255 10.48 3.14 17.04
C PRO A 255 10.36 1.77 16.35
N VAL A 256 11.34 0.89 16.54
CA VAL A 256 11.44 -0.44 15.91
C VAL A 256 11.54 -1.55 16.95
N GLU A 257 11.32 -1.24 18.22
CA GLU A 257 11.42 -2.19 19.33
C GLU A 257 10.07 -2.31 20.01
N PHE A 258 9.80 -3.49 20.58
CA PHE A 258 8.71 -3.66 21.52
C PHE A 258 9.17 -3.35 22.95
N ALA A 259 8.21 -3.16 23.85
CA ALA A 259 8.51 -3.06 25.28
C ALA A 259 9.11 -4.37 25.83
N THR A 260 8.76 -5.51 25.20
CA THR A 260 9.38 -6.81 25.43
C THR A 260 10.76 -6.85 24.78
N ASP A 261 11.79 -7.10 25.59
CA ASP A 261 13.17 -7.18 25.11
C ASP A 261 13.38 -8.34 24.13
N GLY A 262 14.25 -8.11 23.13
CA GLY A 262 14.60 -9.11 22.12
C GLY A 262 13.58 -9.27 20.98
N ILE A 263 12.50 -8.49 20.97
CA ILE A 263 11.50 -8.48 19.89
C ILE A 263 11.51 -7.12 19.20
N PHE A 264 11.61 -7.14 17.88
CA PHE A 264 11.73 -5.97 17.02
C PHE A 264 10.65 -5.98 15.94
N LEU A 265 10.47 -4.82 15.31
CA LEU A 265 9.41 -4.55 14.35
C LEU A 265 9.99 -3.90 13.08
N CYS A 266 9.50 -4.31 11.91
CA CYS A 266 9.93 -3.76 10.64
C CYS A 266 8.78 -3.65 9.62
N GLY A 267 8.82 -2.61 8.81
CA GLY A 267 7.97 -2.43 7.64
C GLY A 267 6.51 -2.14 7.96
N LEU A 268 5.62 -2.51 7.04
CA LEU A 268 4.18 -2.21 7.10
C LEU A 268 3.44 -2.90 8.26
N ALA A 269 4.08 -3.84 8.95
CA ALA A 269 3.55 -4.43 10.18
C ALA A 269 3.37 -3.36 11.29
N HIS A 270 4.16 -2.28 11.24
CA HIS A 270 4.15 -1.19 12.20
C HIS A 270 3.08 -0.14 11.91
N TYR A 271 3.10 0.41 10.70
CA TYR A 271 2.22 1.48 10.24
C TYR A 271 2.50 1.74 8.74
N PRO A 272 1.53 2.25 7.96
CA PRO A 272 1.76 2.65 6.57
C PRO A 272 2.74 3.82 6.34
#